data_AF-A0A8J6J4C3-F1
#
_entry.id   AF-A0A8J6J4C3-F1
#
_cell.length_a   1.000
_cell.length_b   1.000
_cell.length_c   1.000
_cell.angle_alpha   90.00
_cell.angle_beta   90.00
_cell.angle_gamma   90.00
#
_symmetry.space_group_name_H-M   'P 1'
#
loop_
_entity.id
_entity.type
_entity.pdbx_description
1 polymer ?
#
loop_
_entity_poly.entity_id
_entity_poly.type
_entity_poly.pdbx_seq_one_letter_code
_entity_poly.pdbx_strand_id
1 'polypeptide(L)'
;MTNHTPCLLDEAATFMKVQYLSYLRFLSTDGRSRLAAFLETFDAAEYTLFQWNDAIEYLKAGVKQQTAQVARAQLLRALRTT
;
A
#
# COMPACT_ATOMS: atom_id res chain seq x y z
N MET A 1 -23.93 6.82 -4.34
CA MET A 1 -23.07 5.80 -3.71
C MET A 1 -22.21 5.21 -4.82
N THR A 2 -21.03 5.76 -5.04
CA THR A 2 -20.12 5.20 -6.04
C THR A 2 -19.65 3.85 -5.51
N ASN A 3 -19.98 2.77 -6.24
CA ASN A 3 -19.32 1.47 -6.09
C ASN A 3 -17.86 1.63 -6.52
N HIS A 4 -17.07 2.35 -5.72
CA HIS A 4 -15.63 2.25 -5.82
C HIS A 4 -15.30 0.89 -5.23
N THR A 5 -14.90 -0.03 -6.11
CA THR A 5 -14.08 -1.17 -5.70
C THR A 5 -13.01 -0.61 -4.75
N PRO A 6 -12.96 -1.05 -3.48
CA PRO A 6 -12.07 -0.45 -2.50
C PRO A 6 -10.65 -0.52 -3.04
N CYS A 7 -9.98 0.63 -3.12
CA CYS A 7 -8.62 0.67 -3.62
C CYS A 7 -7.68 0.07 -2.56
N LEU A 8 -6.51 -0.42 -2.97
CA LEU A 8 -5.51 -0.99 -2.06
C LEU A 8 -5.21 -0.08 -0.84
N LEU A 9 -5.27 1.25 -1.02
CA LEU A 9 -5.09 2.22 0.04
C LEU A 9 -6.28 2.30 1.03
N ASP A 10 -7.51 2.12 0.56
CA ASP A 10 -8.71 2.07 1.42
C ASP A 10 -8.69 0.83 2.32
N GLU A 11 -8.29 -0.32 1.76
CA GLU A 11 -8.11 -1.57 2.52
C GLU A 11 -7.02 -1.41 3.58
N ALA A 12 -5.89 -0.82 3.20
CA ALA A 12 -4.82 -0.46 4.13
C ALA A 12 -5.30 0.46 5.26
N ALA A 13 -6.09 1.50 4.93
CA ALA A 13 -6.62 2.41 5.94
C ALA A 13 -7.63 1.75 6.88
N THR A 14 -8.49 0.89 6.32
CA THR A 14 -9.46 0.10 7.08
C THR A 14 -8.74 -0.85 8.05
N PHE A 15 -7.70 -1.56 7.58
CA PHE A 15 -6.88 -2.44 8.41
C PHE A 15 -6.16 -1.68 9.54
N MET A 16 -5.56 -0.53 9.21
CA MET A 16 -4.86 0.32 10.17
C MET A 16 -5.81 1.09 11.11
N LYS A 17 -7.14 0.98 10.90
CA LYS A 17 -8.18 1.70 11.64
C LYS A 17 -7.95 3.22 11.63
N VAL A 18 -7.43 3.75 10.54
CA VAL A 18 -7.19 5.19 10.40
C VAL A 18 -8.40 5.85 9.74
N GLN A 19 -8.81 7.01 10.28
CA GLN A 19 -9.97 7.74 9.78
C GLN A 19 -9.71 8.42 8.42
N TYR A 20 -8.45 8.72 8.11
CA TYR A 20 -8.07 9.35 6.84
C TYR A 20 -6.86 8.67 6.23
N LEU A 21 -6.87 8.49 4.90
CA LEU A 21 -5.75 7.96 4.11
C LEU A 21 -4.43 8.69 4.42
N SER A 22 -4.51 10.00 4.69
CA SER A 22 -3.35 10.83 5.04
C SER A 22 -2.53 10.26 6.20
N TYR A 23 -3.17 9.59 7.17
CA TYR A 23 -2.47 8.98 8.31
C TYR A 23 -1.57 7.83 7.91
N LEU A 24 -1.85 7.13 6.80
CA LEU A 24 -0.96 6.08 6.29
C LEU A 24 0.45 6.60 6.00
N ARG A 25 0.57 7.87 5.59
CA ARG A 25 1.88 8.52 5.33
C ARG A 25 2.64 8.86 6.61
N PHE A 26 1.92 9.05 7.72
CA PHE A 26 2.45 9.40 9.04
C PHE A 26 2.57 8.21 9.98
N LEU A 27 2.42 6.98 9.48
CA LEU A 27 2.64 5.78 10.28
C LEU A 27 4.06 5.73 10.82
N SER A 28 4.17 5.35 12.10
CA SER A 28 5.45 5.00 12.74
C SER A 28 6.08 3.77 12.07
N THR A 29 7.36 3.53 12.31
CA THR A 29 8.08 2.34 11.81
C THR A 29 7.34 1.02 12.10
N ASP A 30 6.73 0.89 13.29
CA ASP A 30 5.90 -0.28 13.63
C ASP A 30 4.61 -0.34 12.79
N GLY A 31 3.93 0.80 12.62
CA GLY A 31 2.73 0.90 11.78
C GLY A 31 3.02 0.59 10.30
N ARG A 32 4.16 1.03 9.78
CA ARG A 32 4.61 0.71 8.42
C ARG A 32 4.97 -0.77 8.27
N SER A 33 5.61 -1.37 9.27
CA SER A 33 5.90 -2.80 9.28
C SER A 33 4.63 -3.65 9.32
N ARG A 34 3.63 -3.25 10.12
CA ARG A 34 2.29 -3.89 10.13
C ARG A 34 1.58 -3.74 8.80
N LEU A 35 1.61 -2.54 8.21
CA LEU A 35 1.05 -2.31 6.88
C LEU A 35 1.74 -3.16 5.82
N ALA A 36 3.07 -3.30 5.88
CA ALA A 36 3.81 -4.18 4.98
C ALA A 36 3.38 -5.65 5.16
N ALA A 37 3.26 -6.13 6.39
CA ALA A 37 2.79 -7.49 6.67
C ALA A 37 1.38 -7.74 6.11
N PHE A 38 0.48 -6.76 6.23
CA PHE A 38 -0.85 -6.83 5.62
C PHE A 38 -0.78 -6.83 4.09
N LEU A 39 0.00 -5.95 3.48
CA LEU A 39 0.16 -5.91 2.03
C LEU A 39 0.83 -7.17 1.45
N GLU A 40 1.60 -7.89 2.27
CA GLU A 40 2.22 -9.16 1.91
C GLU A 40 1.21 -10.30 1.84
N THR A 41 0.02 -10.19 2.45
CA THR A 41 -1.00 -11.24 2.32
C THR A 41 -1.68 -11.25 0.96
N PHE A 42 -1.68 -10.11 0.25
CA PHE A 42 -2.26 -10.03 -1.08
C PHE A 42 -1.30 -10.53 -2.14
N ASP A 43 -1.82 -11.25 -3.12
CA ASP A 43 -1.09 -11.56 -4.33
C ASP A 43 -0.94 -10.30 -5.21
N ALA A 44 0.15 -10.24 -5.96
CA ALA A 44 0.35 -9.16 -6.92
C ALA A 44 -0.75 -9.11 -8.00
N ALA A 45 -1.40 -10.24 -8.28
CA ALA A 45 -2.50 -10.34 -9.25
C ALA A 45 -3.85 -9.82 -8.71
N GLU A 46 -4.03 -9.67 -7.39
CA GLU A 46 -5.28 -9.19 -6.80
C GLU A 46 -5.55 -7.72 -7.10
N TYR A 47 -4.49 -6.94 -7.30
CA TYR A 47 -4.56 -5.52 -7.62
C TYR A 47 -3.82 -5.21 -8.91
N THR A 48 -4.34 -4.23 -9.66
CA THR A 48 -3.71 -3.83 -10.91
C THR A 48 -2.37 -3.15 -10.65
N LEU A 49 -1.48 -3.17 -11.65
CA LEU A 49 -0.22 -2.43 -11.61
C LEU A 49 -0.43 -0.96 -11.20
N PHE A 50 -1.50 -0.34 -11.70
CA PHE A 50 -1.85 1.03 -11.38
C PHE A 50 -2.07 1.22 -9.88
N GLN A 51 -2.82 0.33 -9.22
CA GLN A 51 -3.09 0.42 -7.78
C GLN A 51 -1.84 0.24 -6.94
N TRP A 52 -0.96 -0.71 -7.30
CA TRP A 52 0.32 -0.86 -6.62
C TRP A 52 1.22 0.37 -6.79
N ASN A 53 1.29 0.92 -8.01
CA ASN A 53 2.08 2.12 -8.29
C ASN A 53 1.52 3.38 -7.63
N ASP A 54 0.20 3.50 -7.54
CA ASP A 54 -0.48 4.57 -6.83
C ASP A 54 -0.15 4.52 -5.33
N ALA A 55 -0.19 3.33 -4.72
CA ALA A 55 0.23 3.16 -3.34
C ALA A 55 1.71 3.50 -3.09
N ILE A 56 2.60 3.14 -4.04
CA ILE A 56 4.01 3.52 -3.97
C ILE A 56 4.18 5.05 -3.98
N GLU A 57 3.49 5.73 -4.89
CA GLU A 57 3.54 7.19 -5.01
C GLU A 57 2.95 7.87 -3.77
N TYR A 58 1.80 7.38 -3.30
CA TYR A 58 1.08 7.92 -2.17
C TYR A 58 1.86 7.81 -0.86
N LEU A 59 2.42 6.62 -0.60
CA LEU A 59 3.21 6.33 0.60
C LEU A 59 4.66 6.83 0.49
N LYS A 60 5.02 7.48 -0.63
CA LYS A 60 6.38 7.90 -0.97
C LYS A 60 7.40 6.76 -0.83
N ALA A 61 6.96 5.55 -1.17
CA ALA A 61 7.70 4.31 -1.04
C ALA A 61 8.68 4.05 -2.21
N GLY A 62 8.76 4.96 -3.18
CA GLY A 62 9.77 4.94 -4.24
C GLY A 62 9.22 5.21 -5.64
N VAL A 63 9.86 4.63 -6.64
CA VAL A 63 9.52 4.83 -8.07
C VAL A 63 8.48 3.80 -8.52
N LYS A 64 7.54 4.23 -9.39
CA LYS A 64 6.58 3.35 -10.06
C LYS A 64 7.29 2.25 -10.85
N GLN A 65 6.72 1.07 -10.84
CA GLN A 65 7.28 -0.12 -11.47
C GLN A 65 6.50 -0.53 -12.72
N GLN A 66 7.08 -1.43 -13.50
CA GLN A 66 6.51 -1.91 -14.77
C GLN A 66 5.61 -3.14 -14.61
N THR A 67 5.71 -3.86 -13.48
CA THR A 67 4.90 -5.05 -13.20
C THR A 67 4.37 -5.04 -11.77
N ALA A 68 3.20 -5.63 -11.55
CA ALA A 68 2.54 -5.62 -10.24
C ALA A 68 3.39 -6.34 -9.19
N GLN A 69 4.10 -7.40 -9.58
CA GLN A 69 5.00 -8.16 -8.71
C GLN A 69 6.16 -7.30 -8.22
N VAL A 70 6.80 -6.54 -9.12
CA VAL A 70 7.92 -5.66 -8.75
C VAL A 70 7.41 -4.48 -7.93
N ALA A 71 6.27 -3.91 -8.30
CA ALA A 71 5.62 -2.84 -7.54
C ALA A 71 5.33 -3.28 -6.10
N ARG A 72 4.69 -4.44 -5.91
CA ARG A 72 4.42 -5.03 -4.59
C ARG A 72 5.71 -5.25 -3.80
N ALA A 73 6.71 -5.92 -4.39
CA ALA A 73 7.96 -6.21 -3.70
C ALA A 73 8.69 -4.93 -3.24
N GLN A 74 8.70 -3.90 -4.08
CA GLN A 74 9.29 -2.62 -3.73
C GLN A 74 8.50 -1.91 -2.63
N LEU A 75 7.16 -1.88 -2.71
CA LEU A 75 6.32 -1.27 -1.70
C LEU A 75 6.57 -1.90 -0.33
N LEU A 76 6.60 -3.24 -0.26
CA LEU A 76 6.90 -3.99 0.95
C LEU A 76 8.29 -3.67 1.50
N ARG A 77 9.30 -3.62 0.61
CA ARG A 77 10.67 -3.28 1.00
C ARG A 77 10.75 -1.88 1.59
N ALA A 78 10.18 -0.88 0.93
CA ALA A 78 10.21 0.50 1.36
C ALA A 78 9.51 0.72 2.71
N LEU A 79 8.39 0.03 2.94
CA LEU A 79 7.68 0.05 4.23
C LEU A 79 8.47 -0.61 5.37
N ARG A 80 9.36 -1.56 5.08
CA ARG A 80 10.19 -2.26 6.07
C ARG A 80 11.53 -1.57 6.38
N THR A 81 12.06 -0.75 5.47
CA THR A 81 13.40 -0.14 5.60
C THR A 81 13.43 1.24 6.28
N THR A 82 12.30 1.77 6.75
CA THR A 82 12.22 3.11 7.39
C THR A 82 11.67 3.00 8.80
#